data_AF-A0A949PHH6-F1
#
_entry.id   AF-A0A949PHH6-F1
#
_cell.length_a   1.000
_cell.length_b   1.000
_cell.length_c   1.000
_cell.angle_alpha   90.00
_cell.angle_beta   90.00
_cell.angle_gamma   90.00
#
_symmetry.space_group_name_H-M   'P 1'
#
loop_
_entity.id
_entity.type
_entity.pdbx_description
1 polymer ?
#
loop_
_entity_poly.entity_id
_entity_poly.type
_entity_poly.pdbx_seq_one_letter_code
_entity_poly.pdbx_strand_id
1 'polypeptide(L)'
;MKKLKTTQGYSIGAARFVAGVAVSVGVSLTALSAAQAQVPETVAARLGADLTPVGAEKAGNAAGTIPAWTGGLSAPPAGVGYQRGEHYKDPFKSDPVLFSITGANMGGHSGNLSEGQKSMLSTYPDYKMNVYKSRRTCALPNKTYQQLKRNATVGTLAPDGNGVDGAVLASPFPIPNNPWEIVWNHSLRYRAFKIAANTVNAVPTRGGDYTPIIAAVDTIIAYSNPSVERTEELDNTSVYILIHTTAPARA
;
A
#
# COMPACT_ATOMS: atom_id res chain seq x y z
N MET A 1 -52.58 26.01 24.14
CA MET A 1 -52.28 26.11 22.69
C MET A 1 -53.14 25.11 21.95
N LYS A 2 -53.86 25.58 20.93
CA LYS A 2 -54.98 24.92 20.26
C LYS A 2 -54.52 23.81 19.30
N LYS A 3 -55.35 22.77 19.20
CA LYS A 3 -55.32 21.69 18.19
C LYS A 3 -55.53 22.25 16.79
N LEU A 4 -54.91 21.62 15.79
CA LEU A 4 -55.41 21.59 14.41
C LEU A 4 -55.44 20.14 13.93
N LYS A 5 -56.67 19.63 13.80
CA LYS A 5 -57.04 18.54 12.89
C LYS A 5 -57.50 19.22 11.59
N THR A 6 -57.13 18.70 10.44
CA THR A 6 -58.03 18.71 9.28
C THR A 6 -57.86 17.45 8.46
N THR A 7 -58.98 16.73 8.38
CA THR A 7 -59.26 15.54 7.59
C THR A 7 -59.75 16.00 6.21
N GLN A 8 -59.39 15.30 5.13
CA GLN A 8 -60.34 15.11 4.03
C GLN A 8 -59.99 13.84 3.26
N GLY A 9 -60.87 12.85 3.34
CA GLY A 9 -60.84 11.67 2.48
C GLY A 9 -61.72 11.88 1.25
N TYR A 10 -61.50 11.03 0.25
CA TYR A 10 -62.54 10.60 -0.69
C TYR A 10 -62.29 9.13 -1.02
N SER A 11 -63.36 8.33 -0.93
CA SER A 11 -63.43 6.90 -1.21
C SER A 11 -64.55 6.71 -2.21
N ILE A 12 -64.30 6.03 -3.34
CA ILE A 12 -65.20 5.14 -4.13
C ILE A 12 -64.25 4.37 -5.11
N GLY A 13 -64.30 3.07 -5.36
CA GLY A 13 -65.16 1.98 -4.91
C GLY A 13 -64.59 0.64 -5.40
N ALA A 14 -65.09 -0.46 -4.83
CA ALA A 14 -64.76 -1.82 -5.19
C ALA A 14 -65.52 -2.26 -6.46
N ALA A 15 -64.82 -2.88 -7.41
CA ALA A 15 -65.42 -3.71 -8.45
C ALA A 15 -64.74 -5.09 -8.42
N ARG A 16 -65.56 -6.16 -8.46
CA ARG A 16 -65.16 -7.57 -8.32
C ARG A 16 -64.90 -8.23 -9.69
N PHE A 17 -63.89 -9.11 -9.70
CA PHE A 17 -63.67 -10.33 -10.51
C PHE A 17 -63.67 -10.28 -12.05
N VAL A 18 -62.56 -10.72 -12.68
CA VAL A 18 -62.46 -11.93 -13.52
C VAL A 18 -61.00 -12.43 -13.51
N ALA A 19 -60.82 -13.75 -13.44
CA ALA A 19 -59.54 -14.46 -13.45
C ALA A 19 -58.76 -14.29 -14.78
N GLY A 20 -57.44 -14.15 -14.68
CA GLY A 20 -56.52 -14.20 -15.81
C GLY A 20 -55.10 -14.44 -15.34
N VAL A 21 -54.63 -15.68 -15.49
CA VAL A 21 -53.25 -16.09 -15.23
C VAL A 21 -52.33 -15.37 -16.21
N ALA A 22 -51.42 -14.54 -15.70
CA ALA A 22 -50.26 -14.07 -16.46
C ALA A 22 -49.04 -14.03 -15.55
N VAL A 23 -48.06 -14.86 -15.92
CA VAL A 23 -46.81 -15.14 -15.23
C VAL A 23 -46.01 -13.85 -15.01
N SER A 24 -45.96 -13.36 -13.77
CA SER A 24 -44.98 -12.37 -13.35
C SER A 24 -43.68 -13.08 -13.00
N VAL A 25 -42.71 -13.04 -13.90
CA VAL A 25 -41.33 -13.43 -13.62
C VAL A 25 -40.81 -12.53 -12.50
N GLY A 26 -40.77 -13.07 -11.29
CA GLY A 26 -40.09 -12.44 -10.17
C GLY A 26 -38.60 -12.37 -10.50
N VAL A 27 -38.10 -11.16 -10.75
CA VAL A 27 -36.66 -10.90 -10.65
C VAL A 27 -36.34 -10.97 -9.16
N SER A 28 -36.00 -12.18 -8.71
CA SER A 28 -35.35 -12.38 -7.43
C SER A 28 -34.07 -11.55 -7.45
N LEU A 29 -34.00 -10.51 -6.62
CA LEU A 29 -32.74 -9.93 -6.18
C LEU A 29 -31.97 -11.04 -5.45
N THR A 30 -31.20 -11.82 -6.20
CA THR A 30 -30.11 -12.59 -5.61
C THR A 30 -29.12 -11.57 -5.10
N ALA A 31 -29.09 -11.39 -3.78
CA ALA A 31 -27.96 -10.77 -3.11
C ALA A 31 -26.69 -11.41 -3.68
N LEU A 32 -25.83 -10.59 -4.27
CA LEU A 32 -24.46 -10.97 -4.57
C LEU A 32 -23.80 -11.23 -3.22
N SER A 33 -23.90 -12.47 -2.73
CA SER A 33 -22.89 -13.02 -1.84
C SER A 33 -21.60 -12.92 -2.63
N ALA A 34 -20.78 -11.91 -2.33
CA ALA A 34 -19.38 -11.91 -2.70
C ALA A 34 -18.76 -13.12 -2.01
N ALA A 35 -18.83 -14.27 -2.68
CA ALA A 35 -18.07 -15.43 -2.27
C ALA A 35 -16.60 -14.99 -2.34
N GLN A 36 -16.00 -14.76 -1.18
CA GLN A 36 -14.56 -14.53 -1.02
C GLN A 36 -13.85 -15.83 -1.35
N ALA A 37 -13.78 -16.16 -2.63
CA ALA A 37 -12.98 -17.27 -3.09
C ALA A 37 -11.51 -16.92 -2.81
N GLN A 38 -10.86 -17.72 -1.98
CA GLN A 38 -9.41 -17.71 -1.87
C GLN A 38 -8.80 -17.77 -3.27
N VAL A 39 -7.70 -17.06 -3.49
CA VAL A 39 -7.04 -17.02 -4.79
C VAL A 39 -6.72 -18.45 -5.22
N PRO A 40 -7.20 -18.91 -6.39
CA PRO A 40 -6.91 -20.26 -6.84
C PRO A 40 -5.41 -20.53 -6.87
N GLU A 41 -5.00 -21.75 -6.53
CA GLU A 41 -3.58 -22.17 -6.57
C GLU A 41 -2.91 -21.87 -7.92
N THR A 42 -3.67 -21.96 -9.01
CA THR A 42 -3.23 -21.60 -10.37
C THR A 42 -2.87 -20.12 -10.52
N VAL A 43 -3.58 -19.23 -9.83
CA VAL A 43 -3.31 -17.79 -9.82
C VAL A 43 -2.14 -17.50 -8.88
N ALA A 44 -2.08 -18.14 -7.70
CA ALA A 44 -0.95 -18.02 -6.79
C ALA A 44 0.37 -18.51 -7.41
N ALA A 45 0.32 -19.51 -8.29
CA ALA A 45 1.47 -20.03 -9.04
C ALA A 45 2.15 -18.98 -9.95
N ARG A 46 1.47 -17.87 -10.27
CA ARG A 46 2.07 -16.75 -11.01
C ARG A 46 3.16 -16.03 -10.22
N LEU A 47 3.11 -16.07 -8.88
CA LEU A 47 4.12 -15.46 -8.01
C LEU A 47 5.47 -16.20 -8.15
N GLY A 48 6.48 -15.47 -8.61
CA GLY A 48 7.81 -15.99 -8.94
C GLY A 48 7.96 -16.44 -10.40
N ALA A 49 6.85 -16.67 -11.11
CA ALA A 49 6.82 -16.99 -12.54
C ALA A 49 6.80 -15.70 -13.38
N ASP A 50 5.64 -15.27 -13.88
CA ASP A 50 5.44 -14.03 -14.62
C ASP A 50 5.27 -12.81 -13.70
N LEU A 51 4.90 -13.03 -12.44
CA LEU A 51 4.92 -12.02 -11.39
C LEU A 51 6.18 -12.16 -10.53
N THR A 52 6.67 -11.04 -10.01
CA THR A 52 7.59 -11.03 -8.87
C THR A 52 6.95 -11.70 -7.66
N PRO A 53 7.74 -12.11 -6.64
CA PRO A 53 7.17 -12.69 -5.42
C PRO A 53 6.19 -11.78 -4.67
N VAL A 54 6.26 -10.46 -4.89
CA VAL A 54 5.36 -9.47 -4.29
C VAL A 54 4.12 -9.15 -5.15
N GLY A 55 3.94 -9.83 -6.28
CA GLY A 55 2.77 -9.67 -7.15
C GLY A 55 2.89 -8.61 -8.25
N ALA A 56 4.00 -7.86 -8.33
CA ALA A 56 4.23 -6.94 -9.44
C ALA A 56 4.67 -7.68 -10.71
N GLU A 57 4.45 -7.10 -11.89
CA GLU A 57 4.97 -7.61 -13.16
C GLU A 57 6.49 -7.83 -13.10
N LYS A 58 6.96 -9.00 -13.52
CA LYS A 58 8.39 -9.34 -13.52
C LYS A 58 9.11 -8.85 -14.77
N ALA A 59 8.43 -8.81 -15.90
CA ALA A 59 8.98 -8.37 -17.18
C ALA A 59 9.43 -6.89 -17.14
N GLY A 60 10.31 -6.54 -18.08
CA GLY A 60 10.58 -5.14 -18.40
C GLY A 60 9.47 -4.55 -19.26
N ASN A 61 9.49 -3.24 -19.46
CA ASN A 61 8.51 -2.60 -20.36
C ASN A 61 8.92 -2.77 -21.84
N ALA A 62 7.94 -2.67 -22.74
CA ALA A 62 8.16 -2.81 -24.18
C ALA A 62 9.15 -1.77 -24.76
N ALA A 63 9.23 -0.58 -24.15
CA ALA A 63 10.15 0.48 -24.56
C ALA A 63 11.62 0.22 -24.16
N GLY A 64 11.89 -0.83 -23.38
CA GLY A 64 13.25 -1.16 -22.91
C GLY A 64 13.85 -0.20 -21.89
N THR A 65 13.07 0.77 -21.39
CA THR A 65 13.52 1.76 -20.40
C THR A 65 13.44 1.26 -18.96
N ILE A 66 12.66 0.21 -18.71
CA ILE A 66 12.54 -0.48 -17.43
C ILE A 66 12.99 -1.93 -17.63
N PRO A 67 14.07 -2.38 -16.95
CA PRO A 67 14.53 -3.75 -17.10
C PRO A 67 13.60 -4.74 -16.39
N ALA A 68 13.66 -6.02 -16.80
CA ALA A 68 13.04 -7.09 -16.04
C ALA A 68 13.62 -7.17 -14.62
N TRP A 69 12.81 -7.59 -13.65
CA TRP A 69 13.27 -7.85 -12.30
C TRP A 69 13.95 -9.22 -12.22
N THR A 70 15.21 -9.23 -11.78
CA THR A 70 16.07 -10.42 -11.73
C THR A 70 16.44 -10.86 -10.31
N GLY A 71 15.68 -10.41 -9.30
CA GLY A 71 15.95 -10.75 -7.89
C GLY A 71 16.27 -9.54 -7.00
N GLY A 72 16.57 -8.39 -7.59
CA GLY A 72 17.02 -7.20 -6.86
C GLY A 72 18.45 -7.32 -6.33
N LEU A 73 18.84 -6.42 -5.42
CA LEU A 73 20.14 -6.42 -4.76
C LEU A 73 20.03 -7.04 -3.37
N SER A 74 20.40 -8.32 -3.24
CA SER A 74 20.40 -9.04 -1.97
C SER A 74 21.70 -8.87 -1.15
N ALA A 75 22.72 -8.28 -1.75
CA ALA A 75 23.99 -7.94 -1.11
C ALA A 75 24.52 -6.60 -1.67
N PRO A 76 25.34 -5.86 -0.91
CA PRO A 76 26.04 -4.69 -1.43
C PRO A 76 26.86 -5.05 -2.68
N PRO A 77 26.80 -4.26 -3.77
CA PRO A 77 27.65 -4.47 -4.93
C PRO A 77 29.14 -4.40 -4.57
N ALA A 78 29.96 -5.09 -5.35
CA ALA A 78 31.41 -5.08 -5.16
C ALA A 78 31.95 -3.64 -5.16
N GLY A 79 32.83 -3.33 -4.21
CA GLY A 79 33.41 -1.99 -4.04
C GLY A 79 32.54 -1.00 -3.26
N VAL A 80 31.30 -1.35 -2.91
CA VAL A 80 30.41 -0.52 -2.09
C VAL A 80 30.47 -1.01 -0.64
N GLY A 81 31.48 -0.56 0.10
CA GLY A 81 31.62 -0.88 1.53
C GLY A 81 30.68 -0.06 2.41
N TYR A 82 30.17 -0.65 3.49
CA TYR A 82 29.37 0.03 4.51
C TYR A 82 30.00 -0.16 5.88
N GLN A 83 30.15 0.92 6.64
CA GLN A 83 30.48 0.85 8.06
C GLN A 83 29.24 1.22 8.89
N ARG A 84 29.00 0.49 9.98
CA ARG A 84 27.86 0.75 10.87
C ARG A 84 27.92 2.20 11.36
N GLY A 85 26.84 2.94 11.16
CA GLY A 85 26.72 4.36 11.53
C GLY A 85 26.90 5.32 10.36
N GLU A 86 27.38 4.85 9.20
CA GLU A 86 27.39 5.65 7.97
C GLU A 86 26.01 5.69 7.30
N HIS A 87 25.82 6.64 6.39
CA HIS A 87 24.74 6.55 5.42
C HIS A 87 25.02 5.44 4.40
N TYR A 88 23.97 4.83 3.87
CA TYR A 88 24.10 3.92 2.74
C TYR A 88 24.75 4.64 1.55
N LYS A 89 25.78 4.03 0.98
CA LYS A 89 26.47 4.55 -0.20
C LYS A 89 25.66 4.24 -1.44
N ASP A 90 25.61 5.18 -2.37
CA ASP A 90 24.98 4.98 -3.67
C ASP A 90 25.76 3.94 -4.49
N PRO A 91 25.17 2.77 -4.79
CA PRO A 91 25.84 1.74 -5.57
C PRO A 91 26.01 2.09 -7.06
N PHE A 92 25.35 3.15 -7.54
CA PHE A 92 25.34 3.54 -8.95
C PHE A 92 25.80 4.98 -9.15
N LYS A 93 26.69 5.49 -8.27
CA LYS A 93 27.21 6.86 -8.34
C LYS A 93 27.81 7.25 -9.71
N SER A 94 28.30 6.27 -10.46
CA SER A 94 28.87 6.45 -11.80
C SER A 94 27.86 6.40 -12.94
N ASP A 95 26.57 6.18 -12.67
CA ASP A 95 25.54 6.17 -13.71
C ASP A 95 25.46 7.57 -14.35
N PRO A 96 25.62 7.69 -15.68
CA PRO A 96 25.53 8.96 -16.36
C PRO A 96 24.09 9.47 -16.36
N VAL A 97 23.94 10.79 -16.33
CA VAL A 97 22.66 11.43 -16.62
C VAL A 97 22.33 11.14 -18.09
N LEU A 98 21.18 10.52 -18.34
CA LEU A 98 20.70 10.25 -19.71
C LEU A 98 20.21 11.55 -20.37
N PHE A 99 19.46 12.34 -19.61
CA PHE A 99 18.99 13.68 -19.97
C PHE A 99 18.46 14.40 -18.72
N SER A 100 18.19 15.69 -18.84
CA SER A 100 17.59 16.49 -17.76
C SER A 100 16.30 17.15 -18.23
N ILE A 101 15.27 17.07 -17.41
CA ILE A 101 14.00 17.79 -17.60
C ILE A 101 14.10 19.11 -16.84
N THR A 102 13.84 20.20 -17.53
CA THR A 102 13.84 21.57 -17.00
C THR A 102 12.48 22.22 -17.31
N GLY A 103 12.22 23.41 -16.74
CA GLY A 103 11.04 24.19 -17.10
C GLY A 103 10.94 24.46 -18.61
N ALA A 104 12.07 24.59 -19.31
CA ALA A 104 12.12 24.91 -20.73
C ALA A 104 11.74 23.74 -21.65
N ASN A 105 12.03 22.49 -21.28
CA ASN A 105 11.75 21.30 -22.12
C ASN A 105 10.63 20.40 -21.57
N MET A 106 10.06 20.75 -20.41
CA MET A 106 8.97 20.04 -19.75
C MET A 106 7.81 19.67 -20.69
N GLY A 107 7.46 20.53 -21.65
CA GLY A 107 6.38 20.27 -22.60
C GLY A 107 6.55 18.95 -23.36
N GLY A 108 7.79 18.62 -23.75
CA GLY A 108 8.13 17.36 -24.43
C GLY A 108 8.09 16.12 -23.53
N HIS A 109 7.99 16.30 -22.21
CA HIS A 109 7.97 15.23 -21.21
C HIS A 109 6.69 15.21 -20.38
N SER A 110 5.65 15.96 -20.78
CA SER A 110 4.44 16.16 -19.97
C SER A 110 3.74 14.86 -19.56
N GLY A 111 3.79 13.81 -20.39
CA GLY A 111 3.25 12.48 -20.07
C GLY A 111 4.06 11.69 -19.02
N ASN A 112 5.25 12.17 -18.65
CA ASN A 112 6.09 11.57 -17.61
C ASN A 112 6.07 12.35 -16.28
N LEU A 113 5.34 13.46 -16.22
CA LEU A 113 5.36 14.39 -15.08
C LEU A 113 3.99 14.47 -14.41
N SER A 114 3.98 14.41 -13.07
CA SER A 114 2.80 14.78 -12.28
C SER A 114 2.61 16.31 -12.28
N GLU A 115 1.40 16.77 -11.96
CA GLU A 115 1.12 18.21 -11.84
C GLU A 115 2.01 18.90 -10.79
N GLY A 116 2.34 18.20 -9.68
CA GLY A 116 3.27 18.71 -8.68
C GLY A 116 4.69 18.89 -9.25
N GLN A 117 5.18 17.96 -10.06
CA GLN A 117 6.49 18.07 -10.71
C GLN A 117 6.53 19.19 -11.74
N LYS A 118 5.46 19.35 -12.53
CA LYS A 118 5.31 20.47 -13.47
C LYS A 118 5.33 21.81 -12.72
N SER A 119 4.58 21.91 -11.62
CA SER A 119 4.57 23.11 -10.78
C SER A 119 5.95 23.44 -10.22
N MET A 120 6.72 22.46 -9.75
CA MET A 120 8.09 22.68 -9.28
C MET A 120 9.01 23.23 -10.39
N LEU A 121 8.95 22.66 -11.59
CA LEU A 121 9.73 23.09 -12.75
C LEU A 121 9.34 24.49 -13.25
N SER A 122 8.06 24.89 -13.11
CA SER A 122 7.59 26.24 -13.43
C SER A 122 7.95 27.27 -12.35
N THR A 123 7.89 26.89 -11.07
CA THR A 123 8.08 27.81 -9.95
C THR A 123 9.54 28.17 -9.74
N TYR A 124 10.44 27.22 -9.97
CA TYR A 124 11.87 27.36 -9.67
C TYR A 124 12.71 27.22 -10.94
N PRO A 125 13.23 28.33 -11.52
CA PRO A 125 13.98 28.31 -12.77
C PRO A 125 15.22 27.40 -12.77
N ASP A 126 15.87 27.27 -11.61
CA ASP A 126 17.06 26.45 -11.44
C ASP A 126 16.75 24.97 -11.12
N TYR A 127 15.48 24.64 -10.88
CA TYR A 127 15.07 23.27 -10.63
C TYR A 127 15.12 22.45 -11.93
N LYS A 128 15.73 21.27 -11.84
CA LYS A 128 15.79 20.29 -12.91
C LYS A 128 15.68 18.88 -12.36
N MET A 129 15.18 17.97 -13.18
CA MET A 129 15.15 16.55 -12.87
C MET A 129 16.14 15.81 -13.79
N ASN A 130 17.23 15.32 -13.22
CA ASN A 130 18.12 14.43 -13.95
C ASN A 130 17.50 13.04 -14.06
N VAL A 131 17.45 12.51 -15.26
CA VAL A 131 16.94 11.16 -15.55
C VAL A 131 18.14 10.22 -15.73
N TYR A 132 18.10 9.10 -15.02
CA TYR A 132 19.13 8.07 -15.02
C TYR A 132 18.56 6.75 -15.53
N LYS A 133 19.43 5.76 -15.72
CA LYS A 133 19.02 4.40 -16.09
C LYS A 133 18.16 3.77 -14.99
N SER A 134 17.02 3.21 -15.38
CA SER A 134 16.16 2.47 -14.46
C SER A 134 16.83 1.18 -13.98
N ARG A 135 16.72 0.88 -12.69
CA ARG A 135 17.20 -0.36 -12.08
C ARG A 135 16.15 -0.88 -11.09
N ARG A 136 15.80 -2.15 -11.17
CA ARG A 136 14.84 -2.79 -10.25
C ARG A 136 15.60 -3.53 -9.14
N THR A 137 16.05 -2.78 -8.14
CA THR A 137 17.01 -3.25 -7.11
C THR A 137 16.36 -3.69 -5.81
N CYS A 138 15.06 -3.43 -5.61
CA CYS A 138 14.36 -3.86 -4.41
C CYS A 138 14.41 -5.39 -4.27
N ALA A 139 14.88 -5.83 -3.11
CA ALA A 139 14.90 -7.23 -2.68
C ALA A 139 14.39 -7.31 -1.22
N LEU A 140 13.72 -8.41 -0.89
CA LEU A 140 13.26 -8.75 0.45
C LEU A 140 13.92 -10.04 0.93
N PRO A 141 13.96 -10.31 2.24
CA PRO A 141 14.42 -11.59 2.77
C PRO A 141 13.63 -12.77 2.18
N ASN A 142 14.30 -13.92 1.98
CA ASN A 142 13.67 -15.11 1.39
C ASN A 142 12.44 -15.59 2.17
N LYS A 143 12.44 -15.50 3.51
CA LYS A 143 11.27 -15.87 4.33
C LYS A 143 10.05 -15.00 3.98
N THR A 144 10.25 -13.72 3.68
CA THR A 144 9.18 -12.82 3.24
C THR A 144 8.56 -13.29 1.91
N TYR A 145 9.38 -13.73 0.94
CA TYR A 145 8.87 -14.26 -0.33
C TYR A 145 8.11 -15.58 -0.17
N GLN A 146 8.60 -16.48 0.69
CA GLN A 146 7.89 -17.72 1.03
C GLN A 146 6.52 -17.40 1.65
N GLN A 147 6.49 -16.43 2.57
CA GLN A 147 5.26 -16.05 3.22
C GLN A 147 4.28 -15.34 2.29
N LEU A 148 4.75 -14.51 1.35
CA LEU A 148 3.88 -13.93 0.32
C LEU A 148 3.18 -15.01 -0.49
N LYS A 149 3.91 -16.06 -0.91
CA LYS A 149 3.32 -17.19 -1.63
C LYS A 149 2.27 -17.92 -0.79
N ARG A 150 2.53 -18.14 0.50
CA ARG A 150 1.55 -18.73 1.42
C ARG A 150 0.33 -17.82 1.62
N ASN A 151 0.55 -16.54 1.90
CA ASN A 151 -0.52 -15.56 2.13
C ASN A 151 -1.47 -15.48 0.93
N ALA A 152 -0.96 -15.63 -0.29
CA ALA A 152 -1.79 -15.66 -1.49
C ALA A 152 -2.93 -16.69 -1.42
N THR A 153 -2.70 -17.85 -0.79
CA THR A 153 -3.66 -18.96 -0.78
C THR A 153 -4.46 -19.05 0.51
N VAL A 154 -3.93 -18.53 1.62
CA VAL A 154 -4.58 -18.64 2.94
C VAL A 154 -5.14 -17.32 3.47
N GLY A 155 -4.70 -16.18 2.94
CA GLY A 155 -5.12 -14.86 3.40
C GLY A 155 -6.59 -14.63 3.09
N THR A 156 -7.35 -14.16 4.09
CA THR A 156 -8.76 -13.80 3.91
C THR A 156 -9.04 -12.45 4.57
N LEU A 157 -10.02 -11.70 4.04
CA LEU A 157 -10.53 -10.53 4.75
C LEU A 157 -11.60 -10.99 5.75
N ALA A 158 -11.65 -10.32 6.90
CA ALA A 158 -12.79 -10.43 7.81
C ALA A 158 -14.09 -10.01 7.08
N PRO A 159 -15.28 -10.46 7.55
CA PRO A 159 -16.55 -10.24 6.85
C PRO A 159 -16.89 -8.78 6.55
N ASP A 160 -16.42 -7.84 7.37
CA ASP A 160 -16.64 -6.41 7.21
C ASP A 160 -15.50 -5.68 6.47
N GLY A 161 -14.47 -6.42 6.02
CA GLY A 161 -13.29 -5.87 5.38
C GLY A 161 -12.32 -5.17 6.33
N ASN A 162 -12.60 -5.09 7.64
CA ASN A 162 -11.77 -4.39 8.63
C ASN A 162 -10.80 -5.32 9.37
N GLY A 163 -10.51 -6.47 8.79
CA GLY A 163 -9.52 -7.40 9.33
C GLY A 163 -8.95 -8.31 8.26
N VAL A 164 -7.86 -8.97 8.64
CA VAL A 164 -7.17 -9.97 7.84
C VAL A 164 -6.96 -11.19 8.71
N ASP A 165 -7.19 -12.37 8.15
CA ASP A 165 -6.91 -13.64 8.81
C ASP A 165 -6.05 -14.57 7.93
N GLY A 166 -5.38 -15.53 8.56
CA GLY A 166 -4.50 -16.53 7.94
C GLY A 166 -3.14 -16.02 7.44
N ALA A 167 -3.00 -14.72 7.15
CA ALA A 167 -1.80 -14.11 6.61
C ALA A 167 -0.90 -13.44 7.67
N VAL A 168 0.41 -13.62 7.55
CA VAL A 168 1.41 -13.06 8.49
C VAL A 168 2.65 -12.56 7.73
N LEU A 169 3.59 -11.91 8.43
CA LEU A 169 4.92 -11.43 8.01
C LEU A 169 4.94 -10.34 6.93
N ALA A 170 4.15 -10.51 5.87
CA ALA A 170 4.19 -9.76 4.62
C ALA A 170 2.78 -9.44 4.13
N SER A 171 2.68 -8.73 3.00
CA SER A 171 1.39 -8.35 2.42
C SER A 171 0.44 -9.55 2.35
N PRO A 172 -0.81 -9.40 2.84
CA PRO A 172 -1.75 -10.51 2.92
C PRO A 172 -2.32 -10.96 1.58
N PHE A 173 -2.41 -10.04 0.60
CA PHE A 173 -3.05 -10.31 -0.70
C PHE A 173 -2.11 -9.92 -1.85
N PRO A 174 -0.99 -10.63 -2.09
CA PRO A 174 -0.03 -10.25 -3.13
C PRO A 174 -0.65 -10.16 -4.54
N ILE A 175 -1.78 -10.82 -4.79
CA ILE A 175 -2.60 -10.65 -5.99
C ILE A 175 -3.98 -10.14 -5.54
N PRO A 176 -4.13 -8.82 -5.32
CA PRO A 176 -5.35 -8.27 -4.77
C PRO A 176 -6.48 -8.26 -5.81
N ASN A 177 -7.70 -8.58 -5.39
CA ASN A 177 -8.89 -8.65 -6.23
C ASN A 177 -9.91 -7.54 -5.93
N ASN A 178 -9.73 -6.79 -4.84
CA ASN A 178 -10.59 -5.69 -4.46
C ASN A 178 -9.82 -4.56 -3.75
N PRO A 179 -10.42 -3.36 -3.60
CA PRO A 179 -9.74 -2.22 -2.99
C PRO A 179 -9.34 -2.44 -1.52
N TRP A 180 -10.11 -3.20 -0.75
CA TRP A 180 -9.81 -3.48 0.66
C TRP A 180 -8.51 -4.27 0.81
N GLU A 181 -8.30 -5.27 -0.05
CA GLU A 181 -7.05 -6.02 -0.10
C GLU A 181 -5.84 -5.14 -0.41
N ILE A 182 -6.00 -4.12 -1.27
CA ILE A 182 -4.94 -3.15 -1.56
C ILE A 182 -4.62 -2.31 -0.32
N VAL A 183 -5.65 -1.86 0.42
CA VAL A 183 -5.47 -1.09 1.67
C VAL A 183 -4.76 -1.94 2.72
N TRP A 184 -5.13 -3.22 2.86
CA TRP A 184 -4.47 -4.14 3.78
C TRP A 184 -3.03 -4.45 3.37
N ASN A 185 -2.74 -4.60 2.07
CA ASN A 185 -1.37 -4.69 1.59
C ASN A 185 -0.54 -3.46 1.93
N HIS A 186 -1.10 -2.26 1.78
CA HIS A 186 -0.41 -1.05 2.22
C HIS A 186 -0.13 -1.09 3.73
N SER A 187 -1.13 -1.45 4.52
CA SER A 187 -1.03 -1.45 5.99
C SER A 187 -0.04 -2.49 6.52
N LEU A 188 -0.09 -3.73 5.99
CA LEU A 188 0.60 -4.91 6.51
C LEU A 188 1.77 -5.41 5.63
N ARG A 189 2.26 -4.60 4.68
CA ARG A 189 3.50 -4.92 3.95
C ARG A 189 4.68 -5.12 4.91
N TYR A 190 5.60 -6.03 4.57
CA TYR A 190 6.86 -6.19 5.30
C TYR A 190 7.68 -4.89 5.26
N ARG A 191 8.17 -4.44 6.42
CA ARG A 191 9.02 -3.24 6.55
C ARG A 191 10.32 -3.56 7.27
N ALA A 192 10.19 -4.17 8.44
CA ALA A 192 11.25 -4.68 9.31
C ALA A 192 10.59 -5.50 10.43
N PHE A 193 11.37 -6.13 11.31
CA PHE A 193 10.84 -6.71 12.54
C PHE A 193 11.03 -5.75 13.74
N LYS A 194 12.28 -5.37 14.01
CA LYS A 194 12.64 -4.45 15.10
C LYS A 194 13.30 -3.21 14.52
N ILE A 195 12.85 -2.04 14.95
CA ILE A 195 13.38 -0.74 14.53
C ILE A 195 13.73 0.04 15.78
N ALA A 196 14.95 0.57 15.82
CA ALA A 196 15.37 1.55 16.81
C ALA A 196 15.74 2.84 16.06
N ALA A 197 15.18 3.96 16.48
CA ALA A 197 15.40 5.25 15.83
C ALA A 197 15.49 6.38 16.85
N ASN A 198 16.35 7.36 16.58
CA ASN A 198 16.27 8.67 17.22
C ASN A 198 15.55 9.61 16.27
N THR A 199 14.47 10.21 16.75
CA THR A 199 13.63 11.12 15.97
C THR A 199 13.75 12.54 16.54
N VAL A 200 13.76 13.52 15.64
CA VAL A 200 13.67 14.94 15.98
C VAL A 200 12.46 15.48 15.24
N ASN A 201 11.45 15.90 15.97
CA ASN A 201 10.25 16.52 15.42
C ASN A 201 10.29 18.02 15.70
N ALA A 202 10.19 18.83 14.67
CA ALA A 202 10.13 20.28 14.77
C ALA A 202 8.90 20.76 14.00
N VAL A 203 7.87 21.20 14.72
CA VAL A 203 6.67 21.80 14.11
C VAL A 203 6.86 23.31 14.10
N PRO A 204 7.04 23.94 12.92
CA PRO A 204 7.24 25.37 12.84
C PRO A 204 5.92 26.13 13.07
N THR A 205 6.00 27.26 13.77
CA THR A 205 4.95 28.27 13.81
C THR A 205 4.83 28.97 12.47
N ARG A 206 3.78 29.79 12.28
CA ARG A 206 3.64 30.63 11.08
C ARG A 206 4.87 31.54 10.86
N GLY A 207 5.51 31.99 11.93
CA GLY A 207 6.72 32.83 11.87
C GLY A 207 8.01 32.07 11.61
N GLY A 208 7.98 30.74 11.57
CA GLY A 208 9.16 29.90 11.37
C GLY A 208 9.86 29.43 12.65
N ASP A 209 9.48 29.96 13.82
CA ASP A 209 10.00 29.48 15.11
C ASP A 209 9.55 28.05 15.39
N TYR A 210 10.38 27.25 16.06
CA TYR A 210 10.07 25.88 16.44
C TYR A 210 10.77 25.47 17.75
N THR A 211 10.22 24.47 18.43
CA THR A 211 10.91 23.76 19.53
C THR A 211 11.07 22.30 19.15
N PRO A 212 12.30 21.77 19.08
CA PRO A 212 12.52 20.37 18.72
C PRO A 212 12.11 19.44 19.85
N ILE A 213 11.35 18.41 19.51
CA ILE A 213 11.08 17.26 20.37
C ILE A 213 11.97 16.12 19.92
N ILE A 214 12.86 15.67 20.80
CA ILE A 214 13.79 14.57 20.54
C ILE A 214 13.27 13.33 21.29
N ALA A 215 13.15 12.22 20.59
CA ALA A 215 12.73 10.96 21.18
C ALA A 215 13.49 9.77 20.62
N ALA A 216 13.87 8.84 21.51
CA ALA A 216 14.24 7.49 21.14
C ALA A 216 12.95 6.68 20.94
N VAL A 217 12.84 5.98 19.81
CA VAL A 217 11.68 5.19 19.43
C VAL A 217 12.13 3.76 19.15
N ASP A 218 11.61 2.82 19.93
CA ASP A 218 11.76 1.39 19.69
C ASP A 218 10.42 0.83 19.19
N THR A 219 10.44 0.19 18.04
CA THR A 219 9.25 -0.39 17.41
C THR A 219 9.46 -1.88 17.15
N ILE A 220 8.49 -2.68 17.57
CA ILE A 220 8.37 -4.09 17.18
C ILE A 220 7.16 -4.20 16.27
N ILE A 221 7.39 -4.47 14.98
CA ILE A 221 6.33 -4.80 14.04
C ILE A 221 6.00 -6.28 14.27
N ALA A 222 5.08 -6.54 15.21
CA ALA A 222 4.67 -7.87 15.61
C ALA A 222 4.17 -8.70 14.41
N TYR A 223 3.43 -8.08 13.50
CA TYR A 223 2.99 -8.72 12.26
C TYR A 223 4.16 -9.21 11.39
N SER A 224 5.30 -8.52 11.41
CA SER A 224 6.52 -8.89 10.69
C SER A 224 7.51 -9.70 11.53
N ASN A 225 7.07 -10.28 12.65
CA ASN A 225 7.88 -11.18 13.47
C ASN A 225 8.13 -12.50 12.71
N PRO A 226 9.39 -12.87 12.42
CA PRO A 226 9.69 -14.10 11.69
C PRO A 226 9.41 -15.37 12.50
N SER A 227 9.07 -15.30 13.79
CA SER A 227 8.66 -16.47 14.57
C SER A 227 7.16 -16.73 14.59
N VAL A 228 6.35 -15.78 14.10
CA VAL A 228 4.89 -15.92 14.04
C VAL A 228 4.51 -16.66 12.76
N GLU A 229 3.77 -17.75 12.89
CA GLU A 229 3.32 -18.57 11.75
C GLU A 229 1.81 -18.46 11.51
N ARG A 230 1.05 -17.97 12.50
CA ARG A 230 -0.41 -17.82 12.43
C ARG A 230 -0.88 -16.48 13.01
N THR A 231 -2.01 -15.99 12.52
CA THR A 231 -2.59 -14.70 12.88
C THR A 231 -3.03 -14.62 14.34
N GLU A 232 -3.46 -15.73 14.94
CA GLU A 232 -3.94 -15.76 16.33
C GLU A 232 -2.82 -15.49 17.35
N GLU A 233 -1.57 -15.79 16.99
CA GLU A 233 -0.40 -15.54 17.84
C GLU A 233 -0.08 -14.04 17.96
N LEU A 234 -0.68 -13.20 17.13
CA LEU A 234 -0.51 -11.75 17.18
C LEU A 234 -1.38 -11.06 18.23
N ASP A 235 -2.39 -11.76 18.79
CA ASP A 235 -3.36 -11.18 19.73
C ASP A 235 -3.93 -9.82 19.23
N ASN A 236 -4.32 -9.80 17.95
CA ASN A 236 -4.79 -8.62 17.22
C ASN A 236 -3.86 -7.38 17.31
N THR A 237 -2.56 -7.59 17.57
CA THR A 237 -1.57 -6.53 17.72
C THR A 237 -0.57 -6.59 16.57
N SER A 238 -0.58 -5.58 15.70
CA SER A 238 0.33 -5.52 14.55
C SER A 238 1.67 -4.85 14.86
N VAL A 239 1.70 -3.91 15.82
CA VAL A 239 2.88 -3.11 16.17
C VAL A 239 2.87 -2.75 17.66
N TYR A 240 4.03 -2.89 18.31
CA TYR A 240 4.33 -2.28 19.60
C TYR A 240 5.28 -1.10 19.38
N ILE A 241 5.00 0.05 20.00
CA ILE A 241 5.84 1.24 19.92
C ILE A 241 6.12 1.74 21.34
N LEU A 242 7.40 1.88 21.66
CA LEU A 242 7.88 2.55 22.86
C LEU A 242 8.55 3.86 22.45
N ILE A 243 8.07 4.98 22.99
CA ILE A 243 8.62 6.31 22.73
C ILE A 243 9.16 6.87 24.04
N HIS A 244 10.45 7.16 24.07
CA HIS A 244 11.12 7.81 25.18
C HIS A 244 11.59 9.20 24.75
N THR A 245 10.82 10.23 25.12
CA THR A 245 11.18 11.63 24.89
C THR A 245 12.37 12.01 25.75
N THR A 246 13.46 12.42 25.11
CA THR A 246 14.71 12.84 25.78
C THR A 246 14.86 14.35 25.82
N ALA A 247 14.17 15.10 24.94
CA ALA A 247 14.10 16.55 24.99
C ALA A 247 12.76 17.08 24.43
N PRO A 248 12.26 18.24 24.92
CA PRO A 248 12.77 18.98 26.07
C PRO A 248 12.55 18.22 27.39
N ALA A 249 13.32 18.55 28.44
CA ALA A 249 13.07 17.99 29.76
C ALA A 249 11.63 18.31 30.19
N ARG A 250 10.92 17.33 30.77
CA ARG A 250 9.60 17.61 31.37
C ARG A 250 9.82 18.57 32.54
N ALA A 251 9.12 19.70 32.53
CA ALA A 251 9.08 20.64 33.64
C ALA A 251 8.31 20.06 34.83
#